data_AF-A0A832ADG4-F1
#
_entry.id   AF-A0A832ADG4-F1
#
_cell.length_a   1.000
_cell.length_b   1.000
_cell.length_c   1.000
_cell.angle_alpha   90.00
_cell.angle_beta   90.00
_cell.angle_gamma   90.00
#
_symmetry.space_group_name_H-M   'P 1'
#
loop_
_entity.id
_entity.type
_entity.pdbx_description
1 polymer ?
#
loop_
_entity_poly.entity_id
_entity_poly.type
_entity_poly.pdbx_seq_one_letter_code
_entity_poly.pdbx_strand_id
1 'polypeptide(L)' 'MSFLKDKLAEKIAQHRPRTTKLLKEFGNVKIDEVTISQAIGGMRGIKSLVTDISYLDP' A
#
# COMPACT_ATOMS: atom_id res chain seq x y z
N MET A 1 25.87 12.97 -3.66
CA MET A 1 24.39 12.96 -3.64
C MET A 1 23.96 13.88 -2.50
N SER A 2 22.73 14.44 -2.49
CA SER A 2 22.34 15.32 -1.38
C SER A 2 21.99 14.51 -0.12
N PHE A 3 22.19 15.08 1.07
CA PHE A 3 21.89 14.42 2.35
C PHE A 3 20.48 13.81 2.41
N LEU A 4 19.47 14.52 1.91
CA LEU A 4 18.09 14.01 1.85
C LEU A 4 17.97 12.77 0.96
N LYS A 5 18.68 12.71 -0.17
CA LYS A 5 18.67 11.56 -1.07
C LYS A 5 19.35 10.35 -0.42
N ASP A 6 20.45 10.55 0.31
CA ASP A 6 21.14 9.47 1.01
C ASP A 6 20.26 8.88 2.13
N LYS A 7 19.60 9.75 2.91
CA LYS A 7 18.65 9.32 3.94
C LYS A 7 17.41 8.62 3.36
N LEU A 8 16.92 9.08 2.21
CA LEU A 8 15.81 8.41 1.53
C LEU A 8 16.22 7.03 1.01
N ALA A 9 17.43 6.89 0.46
CA ALA A 9 17.95 5.61 -0.02
C ALA A 9 18.05 4.57 1.11
N GLU A 10 18.57 4.98 2.28
CA GLU A 10 18.63 4.15 3.50
C GLU A 10 17.23 3.64 3.89
N LYS A 11 16.24 4.53 3.94
CA LYS A 11 14.85 4.17 4.27
C LYS A 11 14.24 3.23 3.23
N ILE A 12 14.42 3.49 1.94
CA ILE A 12 13.89 2.62 0.86
C ILE A 12 14.39 1.19 1.03
N ALA A 13 15.68 1.01 1.33
CA ALA A 13 16.28 -0.31 1.54
C ALA A 13 15.65 -1.03 2.76
N GLN A 14 15.37 -0.31 3.84
CA GLN A 14 14.71 -0.85 5.04
C GLN A 14 13.24 -1.21 4.82
N HIS A 15 12.51 -0.44 4.01
CA HIS A 15 11.07 -0.65 3.77
C HIS A 15 10.78 -1.74 2.72
N ARG A 16 11.64 -1.91 1.70
CA ARG A 16 11.41 -2.86 0.59
C ARG A 16 11.12 -4.31 1.05
N PRO A 17 11.82 -4.88 2.05
CA PRO A 17 11.51 -6.23 2.56
C PRO A 17 10.08 -6.40 3.06
N ARG A 18 9.49 -5.36 3.68
CA ARG A 18 8.10 -5.41 4.17
C ARG A 18 7.12 -5.63 3.01
N THR A 19 7.25 -4.87 1.93
CA THR A 19 6.39 -5.02 0.74
C THR A 19 6.59 -6.38 0.08
N THR A 20 7.83 -6.85 -0.05
CA THR A 20 8.12 -8.18 -0.60
C THR A 20 7.51 -9.29 0.27
N LYS A 21 7.59 -9.17 1.60
CA LYS A 21 6.99 -10.12 2.55
C LYS A 21 5.47 -10.15 2.41
N LEU A 22 4.81 -8.98 2.40
CA LEU A 22 3.36 -8.86 2.23
C LEU A 22 2.88 -9.59 0.98
N LEU A 23 3.54 -9.38 -0.17
CA LEU A 23 3.15 -10.04 -1.40
C LEU A 23 3.41 -11.55 -1.37
N LYS A 24 4.57 -11.99 -0.87
CA LYS A 24 4.95 -13.42 -0.87
C LYS A 24 4.14 -14.26 0.11
N GLU A 25 3.93 -13.75 1.32
CA GLU A 25 3.30 -14.51 2.41
C GLU A 25 1.79 -14.28 2.49
N PHE A 26 1.31 -13.09 2.09
CA PHE A 26 -0.08 -12.68 2.30
C PHE A 26 -0.82 -12.29 1.01
N GLY A 27 -0.23 -12.54 -0.18
CA GLY A 27 -0.81 -12.13 -1.47
C GLY A 27 -2.20 -12.70 -1.76
N ASN A 28 -2.59 -13.80 -1.12
CA ASN A 28 -3.92 -14.42 -1.27
C ASN A 28 -4.91 -14.04 -0.16
N VAL A 29 -4.52 -13.17 0.77
CA VAL A 29 -5.43 -12.68 1.82
C VAL A 29 -6.43 -11.71 1.19
N LYS A 30 -7.73 -12.02 1.29
CA LYS A 30 -8.79 -11.10 0.88
C LYS A 30 -8.82 -9.90 1.82
N ILE A 31 -8.73 -8.69 1.27
CA ILE A 31 -8.77 -7.43 2.04
C ILE A 31 -10.13 -6.72 1.95
N ASP A 32 -10.98 -7.14 1.00
CA ASP A 32 -12.30 -6.57 0.74
C ASP A 32 -13.16 -7.52 -0.11
N GLU A 33 -14.47 -7.23 -0.19
CA GLU A 33 -15.42 -7.88 -1.11
C GLU A 33 -16.01 -6.83 -2.06
N VAL A 34 -16.11 -7.16 -3.36
CA VAL A 34 -16.49 -6.18 -4.39
C VAL A 34 -17.82 -6.55 -5.02
N THR A 35 -18.74 -5.59 -5.03
CA THR A 35 -20.04 -5.67 -5.72
C THR A 35 -20.01 -4.92 -7.07
N ILE A 36 -20.99 -5.20 -7.94
CA ILE A 36 -21.10 -4.54 -9.26
C ILE A 36 -21.26 -3.02 -9.13
N SER A 37 -22.04 -2.54 -8.16
CA SER A 37 -22.26 -1.10 -7.98
C SER A 37 -20.99 -0.37 -7.55
N GLN A 38 -20.11 -1.00 -6.77
CA GLN A 38 -18.82 -0.41 -6.40
C GLN A 38 -17.87 -0.39 -7.61
N ALA A 39 -17.90 -1.41 -8.47
CA ALA A 39 -17.11 -1.43 -9.69
C ALA A 39 -17.56 -0.31 -10.67
N ILE A 40 -18.86 -0.15 -10.89
CA ILE A 40 -19.42 0.89 -11.77
C ILE A 40 -19.30 2.29 -11.14
N GLY A 41 -19.50 2.38 -9.83
CA GLY A 41 -19.51 3.62 -9.04
C GLY A 41 -18.13 4.16 -8.68
N GLY A 42 -17.06 3.73 -9.35
CA GLY A 42 -15.72 4.27 -9.16
C GLY A 42 -15.01 3.81 -7.88
N MET A 43 -15.15 2.54 -7.52
CA MET A 43 -14.46 1.89 -6.38
C MET A 43 -14.77 2.50 -5.01
N ARG A 44 -15.96 3.10 -4.85
CA ARG A 44 -16.36 3.71 -3.57
C ARG A 44 -16.37 2.67 -2.44
N GLY A 45 -15.56 2.92 -1.42
CA GLY A 45 -15.43 2.06 -0.25
C GLY A 45 -14.57 0.80 -0.46
N ILE A 46 -13.96 0.61 -1.65
CA ILE A 46 -13.05 -0.51 -1.89
C ILE A 46 -11.63 -0.16 -1.44
N LYS A 47 -11.00 -1.04 -0.67
CA LYS A 47 -9.55 -0.98 -0.37
C LYS A 47 -8.74 -1.44 -1.59
N SER A 48 -8.33 -0.50 -2.44
CA SER A 48 -7.67 -0.81 -3.73
C SER A 48 -6.21 -0.33 -3.87
N LEU A 49 -5.71 0.42 -2.89
CA LEU A 49 -4.46 1.18 -2.98
C LEU A 49 -3.71 1.16 -1.64
N VAL A 50 -2.37 1.11 -1.69
CA VAL A 50 -1.50 1.22 -0.51
C VAL A 50 -0.86 2.60 -0.47
N THR A 51 -1.09 3.35 0.61
CA THR A 51 -0.49 4.66 0.88
C THR A 51 0.20 4.67 2.24
N ASP A 52 1.50 5.01 2.27
CA ASP A 52 2.29 4.99 3.52
C ASP A 52 2.52 6.38 4.14
N ILE A 53 2.21 7.48 3.43
CA ILE A 53 2.56 8.84 3.87
C ILE A 53 1.57 9.38 4.91
N SER A 54 0.29 9.04 4.77
CA SER A 54 -0.77 9.53 5.64
C SER A 54 -1.91 8.52 5.76
N TYR A 55 -2.59 8.58 6.90
CA TYR A 55 -3.81 7.83 7.19
C TYR A 55 -4.80 8.78 7.88
N LEU A 56 -6.09 8.62 7.60
CA LEU A 56 -7.15 9.39 8.24
C LEU A 56 -7.64 8.63 9.47
N ASP A 57 -7.40 9.19 10.66
CA ASP A 57 -7.97 8.67 11.91
C ASP A 57 -9.49 8.99 11.95
N PRO A 58 -10.39 8.01 12.13
CA PRO A 58 -11.84 8.18 12.01
C PRO A 58 -12.51 9.13 13.02
#